data_AF-A0A3D1CV01-F1
#
_entry.id   AF-A0A3D1CV01-F1
#
_cell.length_a   1.000
_cell.length_b   1.000
_cell.length_c   1.000
_cell.angle_alpha   90.00
_cell.angle_beta   90.00
_cell.angle_gamma   90.00
#
_symmetry.space_group_name_H-M   'P 1'
#
loop_
_entity.id
_entity.type
_entity.pdbx_description
1 polymer ?
#
loop_
_entity_poly.entity_id
_entity_poly.type
_entity_poly.pdbx_seq_one_letter_code
_entity_poly.pdbx_strand_id
1 'polypeptide(L)'
;LLIYFGESDSKDCGQCDVCRRKNESGVTNYLYRMLRDKILAVLKTEPSRRLNSLVELVADRDGSPEQVIRVIRFMVDAGELSLKDDRISLAPEA
;
A
#
# COMPACT_ATOMS: atom_id res chain seq x y z
N LEU A 1 3.45 11.63 17.63
CA LEU A 1 2.73 10.40 18.01
C LEU A 1 2.74 9.46 16.81
N LEU A 2 3.82 8.68 16.63
CA LEU A 2 3.98 7.70 15.55
C LEU A 2 4.30 6.37 16.22
N ILE A 3 3.28 5.76 16.80
CA ILE A 3 3.36 4.42 17.36
C ILE A 3 2.56 3.54 16.41
N TYR A 4 3.25 2.69 15.64
CA TYR A 4 3.25 1.27 15.95
C TYR A 4 4.34 0.58 15.13
N PHE A 5 5.39 0.25 15.85
CA PHE A 5 6.42 -0.71 15.51
C PHE A 5 5.83 -2.08 15.19
N GLY A 6 6.53 -2.81 14.33
CA GLY A 6 7.08 -4.10 14.73
C GLY A 6 6.19 -5.32 14.51
N GLU A 7 6.70 -6.20 13.66
CA GLU A 7 6.41 -7.63 13.53
C GLU A 7 4.97 -8.02 13.18
N SER A 8 4.82 -8.59 11.98
CA SER A 8 3.82 -9.62 11.72
C SER A 8 4.35 -10.52 10.62
N ASP A 9 4.85 -11.67 11.06
CA ASP A 9 5.04 -12.89 10.30
C ASP A 9 3.65 -13.35 9.80
N SER A 10 3.10 -12.72 8.76
CA SER A 10 1.82 -13.13 8.18
C SER A 10 2.08 -13.96 6.94
N LYS A 11 2.27 -15.26 7.21
CA LYS A 11 2.19 -16.34 6.24
C LYS A 11 0.89 -16.25 5.43
N ASP A 12 1.02 -16.53 4.13
CA ASP A 12 -0.07 -16.69 3.17
C ASP A 12 -1.24 -17.54 3.70
N CYS A 13 -2.49 -17.12 3.43
CA CYS A 13 -3.54 -18.10 3.12
C CYS A 13 -4.69 -17.47 2.31
N GLY A 14 -4.95 -18.05 1.14
CA GLY A 14 -5.90 -17.59 0.12
C GLY A 14 -7.38 -17.71 0.48
N GLN A 15 -7.83 -17.03 1.55
CA GLN A 15 -9.24 -16.90 1.92
C GLN A 15 -9.48 -15.66 2.82
N CYS A 16 -8.87 -14.51 2.52
CA CYS A 16 -8.80 -13.47 3.54
C CYS A 16 -10.11 -12.66 3.72
N ASP A 17 -10.70 -12.77 4.91
CA ASP A 17 -11.77 -11.91 5.47
C ASP A 17 -11.41 -10.42 5.54
N VAL A 18 -10.17 -10.05 5.20
CA VAL A 18 -9.74 -8.66 4.97
C VAL A 18 -10.61 -7.97 3.92
N CYS A 19 -11.07 -8.72 2.90
CA CYS A 19 -12.07 -8.21 1.95
C CYS A 19 -13.46 -7.98 2.58
N ARG A 20 -13.81 -8.68 3.67
CA ARG A 20 -15.10 -8.53 4.37
C ARG A 20 -15.08 -7.38 5.39
N ARG A 21 -13.90 -6.98 5.89
CA ARG A 21 -13.70 -5.74 6.68
C ARG A 21 -13.49 -4.47 5.81
N LYS A 22 -13.64 -4.56 4.48
CA LYS A 22 -13.56 -3.40 3.56
C LYS A 22 -14.69 -2.38 3.73
N ASN A 23 -15.79 -2.72 4.40
CA ASN A 23 -16.92 -1.82 4.54
C ASN A 23 -16.74 -0.73 5.62
N GLU A 24 -15.74 -0.84 6.51
CA GLU A 24 -15.47 0.16 7.56
C GLU A 24 -14.21 1.00 7.30
N SER A 25 -13.47 0.72 6.23
CA SER A 25 -12.15 1.30 5.97
C SER A 25 -12.15 2.51 5.03
N GLY A 26 -13.31 2.96 4.53
CA GLY A 26 -13.41 4.13 3.67
C GLY A 26 -12.67 4.03 2.32
N VAL A 27 -12.19 2.84 1.95
CA VAL A 27 -11.56 2.55 0.66
C VAL A 27 -12.38 1.49 -0.06
N THR A 28 -13.09 1.90 -1.11
CA THR A 28 -13.88 0.97 -1.93
C THR A 28 -12.96 0.05 -2.74
N ASN A 29 -13.49 -1.08 -3.21
CA ASN A 29 -12.75 -1.97 -4.11
C ASN A 29 -12.27 -1.25 -5.39
N TYR A 30 -13.08 -0.32 -5.90
CA TYR A 30 -12.72 0.50 -7.05
C TYR A 30 -11.52 1.41 -6.72
N LEU A 31 -11.60 2.14 -5.61
CA LEU A 31 -10.52 3.04 -5.17
C LEU A 31 -9.23 2.26 -4.89
N TYR A 32 -9.33 1.10 -4.25
CA TYR A 32 -8.18 0.22 -4.03
C TYR A 32 -7.46 -0.12 -5.34
N ARG A 33 -8.20 -0.64 -6.33
CA ARG A 33 -7.61 -1.04 -7.62
C ARG A 33 -6.97 0.15 -8.34
N MET A 34 -7.67 1.27 -8.37
CA MET A 34 -7.21 2.48 -9.03
C MET A 34 -5.92 3.03 -8.37
N LEU A 35 -5.88 3.13 -7.03
CA LEU A 35 -4.69 3.56 -6.31
C LEU A 35 -3.53 2.57 -6.44
N ARG A 36 -3.80 1.26 -6.35
CA ARG A 36 -2.83 0.19 -6.53
C ARG A 36 -2.14 0.29 -7.89
N ASP A 37 -2.91 0.39 -8.97
CA ASP A 37 -2.36 0.41 -10.33
C ASP A 37 -1.50 1.66 -10.56
N LYS A 38 -1.87 2.80 -9.96
CA LYS A 38 -1.05 4.01 -9.98
C LYS A 38 0.25 3.87 -9.21
N ILE A 39 0.20 3.35 -7.98
CA ILE A 39 1.39 3.11 -7.17
C ILE A 39 2.36 2.21 -7.93
N LEU A 40 1.86 1.13 -8.53
CA LEU A 40 2.68 0.24 -9.36
C LEU A 40 3.24 0.95 -10.59
N ALA A 41 2.46 1.78 -11.29
CA ALA A 41 2.95 2.55 -12.43
C ALA A 41 4.07 3.52 -12.05
N VAL A 42 3.96 4.21 -10.92
CA VAL A 42 5.00 5.10 -10.39
C VAL A 42 6.26 4.29 -10.06
N LEU A 43 6.12 3.18 -9.35
CA LEU A 43 7.26 2.36 -8.93
C LEU A 43 7.91 1.59 -10.08
N LYS A 44 7.20 1.35 -11.18
CA LYS A 44 7.81 0.85 -12.43
C LYS A 44 8.74 1.87 -13.08
N THR A 45 8.43 3.16 -12.99
CA THR A 45 9.29 4.22 -13.51
C THR A 45 10.45 4.56 -12.57
N GLU A 46 10.20 4.50 -11.25
CA GLU A 46 11.20 4.76 -10.23
C GLU A 46 11.16 3.63 -9.19
N PRO A 47 12.11 2.68 -9.23
CA PRO A 47 12.01 1.41 -8.51
C PRO A 47 12.02 1.55 -6.98
N SER A 48 12.37 2.72 -6.46
CA SER A 48 12.35 3.00 -5.03
C SER A 48 12.09 4.48 -4.79
N ARG A 49 11.10 4.81 -3.96
CA ARG A 49 10.73 6.19 -3.60
C ARG A 49 10.41 6.30 -2.11
N ARG A 50 10.60 7.48 -1.52
CA ARG A 50 10.16 7.74 -0.13
C ARG A 50 8.64 7.62 -0.01
N LEU A 51 8.18 7.02 1.09
CA LEU A 51 6.75 6.81 1.35
C LEU A 51 5.96 8.12 1.27
N ASN A 52 6.40 9.16 1.98
CA ASN A 52 5.72 10.46 1.98
C ASN A 52 5.59 11.06 0.58
N SER A 53 6.67 11.02 -0.21
CA SER A 53 6.67 11.53 -1.59
C SER A 53 5.80 10.71 -2.54
N LEU A 54 5.61 9.41 -2.29
CA LEU A 54 4.68 8.57 -3.04
C LEU A 54 3.24 8.88 -2.64
N VAL A 55 2.98 9.05 -1.35
CA VAL A 55 1.66 9.38 -0.81
C VAL A 55 1.19 10.73 -1.35
N GLU A 56 2.01 11.77 -1.25
CA GLU A 56 1.71 13.11 -1.77
C GLU A 56 1.40 13.07 -3.27
N LEU A 57 2.25 12.40 -4.07
CA LEU A 57 2.07 12.30 -5.52
C LEU A 57 0.74 11.64 -5.93
N VAL A 58 0.33 10.60 -5.21
CA VAL A 58 -0.88 9.83 -5.53
C VAL A 58 -2.12 10.48 -4.93
N ALA A 59 -2.02 11.05 -3.72
CA ALA A 59 -3.11 11.70 -3.03
C ALA A 59 -3.54 13.00 -3.73
N ASP A 60 -2.59 13.78 -4.26
CA ASP A 60 -2.89 15.03 -4.98
C ASP A 60 -3.81 14.83 -6.19
N ARG A 61 -3.95 13.61 -6.70
CA ARG A 61 -4.74 13.32 -7.90
C ARG A 61 -6.04 12.57 -7.63
N ASP A 62 -6.01 11.55 -6.76
CA ASP A 62 -7.02 10.47 -6.84
C ASP A 62 -7.54 9.95 -5.48
N GLY A 63 -7.04 10.44 -4.35
CA GLY A 63 -7.50 9.99 -3.04
C GLY A 63 -6.97 10.82 -1.89
N SER A 64 -7.46 10.60 -0.67
CA SER A 64 -6.87 11.26 0.49
C SER A 64 -5.54 10.58 0.87
N PRO A 65 -4.59 11.32 1.49
CA PRO A 65 -3.33 10.73 1.97
C PRO A 65 -3.54 9.48 2.84
N GLU A 66 -4.59 9.47 3.66
CA GLU A 66 -4.95 8.36 4.53
C GLU A 66 -5.38 7.12 3.73
N GLN A 67 -6.16 7.32 2.66
CA GLN A 67 -6.58 6.24 1.77
C GLN A 67 -5.38 5.66 1.02
N VAL A 68 -4.48 6.51 0.53
CA VAL A 68 -3.26 6.08 -0.16
C VAL A 68 -2.35 5.29 0.77
N ILE A 69 -2.07 5.79 1.98
CA ILE A 69 -1.29 5.08 3.00
C ILE A 69 -1.91 3.71 3.29
N ARG A 70 -3.24 3.65 3.41
CA ARG A 70 -3.95 2.39 3.66
C ARG A 70 -3.83 1.41 2.51
N VAL A 71 -3.89 1.86 1.25
CA VAL A 71 -3.65 1.00 0.08
C VAL A 71 -2.20 0.51 0.03
N ILE A 72 -1.22 1.39 0.28
CA ILE A 72 0.20 1.01 0.33
C ILE A 72 0.41 -0.09 1.39
N ARG A 73 -0.19 0.06 2.58
CA ARG A 73 -0.13 -0.97 3.64
C ARG A 73 -0.67 -2.31 3.15
N PHE A 74 -1.86 -2.32 2.55
CA PHE A 74 -2.43 -3.56 2.00
C PHE A 74 -1.53 -4.21 0.95
N MET A 75 -0.87 -3.42 0.11
CA MET A 75 0.07 -3.95 -0.89
C MET A 75 1.37 -4.48 -0.27
N VAL A 76 1.86 -3.87 0.82
CA VAL A 76 3.00 -4.39 1.59
C VAL A 76 2.62 -5.69 2.29
N ASP A 77 1.46 -5.72 2.95
CA ASP A 77 0.93 -6.91 3.64
C ASP A 77 0.68 -8.08 2.65
N ALA A 78 0.29 -7.77 1.41
CA ALA A 78 0.12 -8.74 0.33
C ALA A 78 1.44 -9.19 -0.33
N GLY A 79 2.59 -8.65 0.10
CA GLY A 79 3.90 -8.95 -0.49
C GLY A 79 4.13 -8.35 -1.88
N GLU A 80 3.28 -7.42 -2.34
CA GLU A 80 3.44 -6.74 -3.62
C GLU A 80 4.49 -5.61 -3.57
N LEU A 81 4.63 -4.98 -2.39
CA LEU A 81 5.56 -3.90 -2.12
C LEU A 81 6.48 -4.24 -0.96
N SER A 82 7.68 -3.66 -0.97
CA SER A 82 8.60 -3.70 0.17
C SER A 82 8.78 -2.30 0.74
N LEU A 83 8.66 -2.18 2.07
CA LEU A 83 8.98 -0.95 2.81
C LEU A 83 10.30 -1.19 3.56
N LYS A 84 11.34 -0.44 3.21
CA LYS A 84 12.66 -0.44 3.89
C LYS A 84 13.13 0.99 4.10
N ASP A 85 13.49 1.34 5.34
CA ASP A 85 14.03 2.66 5.67
C ASP A 85 13.20 3.84 5.11
N ASP A 86 11.87 3.77 5.29
CA ASP A 86 10.90 4.76 4.78
C ASP A 86 10.84 4.86 3.24
N ARG A 87 11.41 3.87 2.53
CA ARG A 87 11.33 3.75 1.08
C ARG A 87 10.44 2.59 0.68
N ILE A 88 9.51 2.87 -0.22
CA ILE A 88 8.69 1.88 -0.89
C ILE A 88 9.39 1.48 -2.20
N SER A 89 9.50 0.18 -2.43
CA SER A 89 9.91 -0.42 -3.70
C SER A 89 8.96 -1.53 -4.09
N LEU A 90 9.01 -1.96 -5.35
CA LEU A 90 8.40 -3.24 -5.74
C LEU A 90 9.05 -4.36 -4.92
N ALA A 91 8.26 -5.32 -4.45
CA ALA A 91 8.82 -6.52 -3.85
C ALA A 91 9.62 -7.27 -4.92
N PRO A 92 10.81 -7.80 -4.59
CA PRO A 92 11.49 -8.72 -5.49
C PRO A 92 10.57 -9.92 -5.71
N GLU A 93 10.28 -10.25 -6.97
CA GLU A 93 9.63 -11.53 -7.31
C GLU A 93 10.48 -12.64 -6.66
N ALA A 94 9.88 -13.35 -5.70
CA ALA A 94 10.50 -14.47 -5.02
C ALA A 94 10.60 -15.69 -5.95
#